data_AF-A0A1C6B2A4-F1
#
_entry.id   AF-A0A1C6B2A4-F1
#
_cell.length_a   1.000
_cell.length_b   1.000
_cell.length_c   1.000
_cell.angle_alpha   90.00
_cell.angle_beta   90.00
_cell.angle_gamma   90.00
#
_symmetry.space_group_name_H-M   'P 1'
#
loop_
_entity.id
_entity.type
_entity.pdbx_description
1 polymer ?
#
loop_
_entity_poly.entity_id
_entity_poly.type
_entity_poly.pdbx_seq_one_letter_code
_entity_poly.pdbx_strand_id
1 'polypeptide(L)'
;MADTFSEIIKTVFYDNNIPKPVKHVAEHQSDVDFLLDYGKTLSVKTNKQGLGKAAPQKVGQASSKTWFSLMASKLNITKIPSTYQEKVVIFKELVYSRIDELLKIYWENMFECDYFIQFYNVVDANDNLTLSPKAIIMKKHKSPYWDRSKIRFTKSSIAEWNESNTVKYGHQGISIGEFQVHNNRDNFKFRFNMAGIERILKSGELHIDN
;
A
#
# COMPACT_ATOMS: atom_id res chain seq x y z
N MET A 1 21.31 22.70 -8.42
CA MET A 1 19.97 22.73 -7.78
C MET A 1 18.97 22.54 -8.90
N ALA A 2 17.88 21.81 -8.65
CA ALA A 2 16.82 21.67 -9.65
C ALA A 2 15.96 22.93 -9.67
N ASP A 3 15.73 23.51 -10.85
CA ASP A 3 15.03 24.79 -10.97
C ASP A 3 13.51 24.64 -11.03
N THR A 4 13.00 23.41 -11.18
CA THR A 4 11.56 23.11 -11.19
C THR A 4 11.26 21.73 -10.60
N PHE A 5 10.02 21.50 -10.17
CA PHE A 5 9.54 20.18 -9.75
C PHE A 5 9.70 19.11 -10.85
N SER A 6 9.58 19.50 -12.12
CA SER A 6 9.80 18.61 -13.26
C SER A 6 11.24 18.11 -13.35
N GLU A 7 12.22 18.99 -13.12
CA GLU A 7 13.64 18.61 -13.11
C GLU A 7 13.96 17.64 -11.95
N ILE A 8 13.28 17.79 -10.82
CA ILE A 8 13.43 16.85 -9.69
C ILE A 8 12.90 15.47 -10.07
N ILE A 9 11.73 15.38 -10.71
CA ILE A 9 11.20 14.11 -11.20
C ILE A 9 12.17 13.49 -12.20
N LYS A 10 12.68 14.26 -13.18
CA LYS A 10 13.65 13.77 -14.16
C LYS A 10 14.92 13.22 -13.49
N THR A 11 15.42 13.92 -12.47
CA THR A 11 16.59 13.49 -11.68
C THR A 11 16.31 12.16 -10.98
N VAL A 12 15.15 12.00 -10.33
CA VAL A 12 14.76 10.73 -9.69
C VAL A 12 14.70 9.59 -10.70
N PHE A 13 14.17 9.82 -11.89
CA PHE A 13 14.13 8.80 -12.94
C PHE A 13 15.54 8.43 -13.41
N TYR A 14 16.38 9.43 -13.67
CA TYR A 14 17.76 9.25 -14.12
C TYR A 14 18.59 8.48 -13.09
N ASP A 15 18.64 8.94 -11.84
CA ASP A 15 19.46 8.36 -10.77
C ASP A 15 19.07 6.90 -10.46
N ASN A 16 17.81 6.53 -10.70
CA ASN A 16 17.28 5.19 -10.42
C ASN A 16 17.18 4.31 -11.69
N ASN A 17 17.67 4.78 -12.84
CA ASN A 17 17.59 4.10 -14.14
C ASN A 17 16.15 3.68 -14.51
N ILE A 18 15.18 4.56 -14.23
CA ILE A 18 13.77 4.31 -14.54
C ILE A 18 13.50 4.75 -15.99
N PRO A 19 12.99 3.86 -16.86
CA PRO A 19 12.68 4.23 -18.24
C PRO A 19 11.60 5.31 -18.30
N LYS A 20 11.58 6.10 -19.38
CA LYS A 20 10.62 7.19 -19.54
C LYS A 20 9.18 6.67 -19.60
N PRO A 21 8.20 7.38 -19.03
CA PRO A 21 6.78 7.07 -19.24
C PRO A 21 6.38 7.25 -20.70
N VAL A 22 5.65 6.27 -21.25
CA VAL A 22 5.10 6.32 -22.62
C VAL A 22 3.58 6.48 -22.65
N LYS A 23 2.89 6.00 -21.61
CA LYS A 23 1.43 6.07 -21.54
C LYS A 23 0.93 6.06 -20.09
N HIS A 24 -0.01 6.93 -19.77
CA HIS A 24 -0.80 6.85 -18.53
C HIS A 24 -1.91 5.80 -18.72
N VAL A 25 -1.98 4.82 -17.81
CA VAL A 25 -2.92 3.70 -17.89
C VAL A 25 -3.72 3.48 -16.61
N ALA A 26 -3.62 4.35 -15.60
CA ALA A 26 -4.33 4.20 -14.32
C ALA A 26 -5.87 4.14 -14.43
N GLU A 27 -6.41 4.61 -15.56
CA GLU A 27 -7.84 4.60 -15.85
C GLU A 27 -8.39 3.16 -15.96
N HIS A 28 -9.70 2.99 -15.77
CA HIS A 28 -10.41 1.71 -15.89
C HIS A 28 -9.90 0.55 -15.01
N GLN A 29 -9.42 0.84 -13.80
CA GLN A 29 -8.92 -0.19 -12.86
C GLN A 29 -7.66 -0.89 -13.38
N SER A 30 -6.69 -0.18 -13.93
CA SER A 30 -5.33 -0.74 -14.08
C SER A 30 -4.69 -0.97 -12.71
N ASP A 31 -3.80 -1.96 -12.62
CA ASP A 31 -2.98 -2.22 -11.42
C ASP A 31 -1.81 -1.24 -11.28
N VAL A 32 -1.45 -0.57 -12.37
CA VAL A 32 -0.31 0.36 -12.47
C VAL A 32 -0.71 1.70 -13.08
N ASP A 33 0.06 2.75 -12.80
CA ASP A 33 -0.28 4.11 -13.23
C ASP A 33 0.26 4.42 -14.64
N PHE A 34 1.46 3.94 -14.98
CA PHE A 34 2.12 4.23 -16.26
C PHE A 34 2.73 2.98 -16.90
N LEU A 35 2.65 2.92 -18.22
CA LEU A 35 3.57 2.15 -19.05
C LEU A 35 4.80 3.00 -19.32
N LEU A 36 5.97 2.38 -19.26
CA LEU A 36 7.26 2.95 -19.58
C LEU A 36 7.82 2.32 -20.86
N ASP A 37 8.91 2.88 -21.35
CA ASP A 37 9.72 2.26 -22.40
C ASP A 37 10.08 0.80 -22.08
N TYR A 38 10.34 0.01 -23.12
CA TYR A 38 10.68 -1.41 -23.03
C TYR A 38 9.59 -2.29 -22.37
N GLY A 39 8.34 -1.83 -22.40
CA GLY A 39 7.21 -2.56 -21.83
C GLY A 39 7.23 -2.62 -20.30
N LYS A 40 7.99 -1.73 -19.65
CA LYS A 40 8.09 -1.65 -18.19
C LYS A 40 6.90 -0.90 -17.60
N THR A 41 6.68 -1.07 -16.30
CA THR A 41 5.52 -0.52 -15.59
C THR A 41 5.92 0.30 -14.39
N LEU A 42 5.14 1.34 -14.09
CA LEU A 42 5.37 2.24 -12.97
C LEU A 42 4.08 2.50 -12.20
N SER A 43 4.13 2.42 -10.87
CA SER A 43 3.13 3.03 -10.00
C SER A 43 3.73 4.19 -9.22
N VAL A 44 2.99 5.30 -9.16
CA VAL A 44 3.38 6.52 -8.45
C VAL A 44 2.36 6.81 -7.36
N LYS A 45 2.84 7.04 -6.15
CA LYS A 45 2.05 7.54 -5.03
C LYS A 45 2.61 8.88 -4.56
N THR A 46 1.76 9.70 -3.95
CA THR A 46 2.18 11.01 -3.44
C THR A 46 1.59 11.27 -2.06
N ASN A 47 2.37 11.90 -1.18
CA ASN A 47 1.89 12.52 0.05
C ASN A 47 2.31 13.98 0.10
N LYS A 48 1.36 14.85 0.43
CA LYS A 48 1.62 16.29 0.63
C LYS A 48 2.79 16.53 1.58
N GLN A 49 2.73 15.94 2.77
CA GLN A 49 3.72 16.06 3.83
C GLN A 49 3.96 14.70 4.48
N GLY A 50 5.19 14.46 4.92
CA GLY A 50 5.65 13.24 5.56
C GLY A 50 5.61 12.00 4.65
N LEU A 51 6.45 11.01 4.95
CA LEU A 51 6.31 9.70 4.32
C LEU A 51 5.08 9.00 4.92
N GLY A 52 3.95 9.19 4.28
CA GLY A 52 2.64 8.83 4.79
C GLY A 52 2.18 7.43 4.39
N LYS A 53 0.86 7.26 4.42
CA LYS A 53 0.22 6.01 4.05
C LYS A 53 0.04 5.91 2.53
N ALA A 54 0.20 4.71 1.98
CA ALA A 54 -0.06 4.41 0.58
C ALA A 54 -0.85 3.10 0.43
N ALA A 55 -1.75 3.06 -0.55
CA ALA A 55 -2.65 1.95 -0.78
C ALA A 55 -2.30 1.22 -2.09
N PRO A 56 -2.38 -0.12 -2.13
CA PRO A 56 -2.48 -0.86 -3.38
C PRO A 56 -3.69 -0.38 -4.19
N GLN A 57 -3.53 -0.19 -5.51
CA GLN A 57 -4.50 0.53 -6.34
C GLN A 57 -5.90 -0.10 -6.31
N LYS A 58 -6.00 -1.42 -6.53
CA LYS A 58 -7.29 -2.13 -6.55
C LYS A 58 -7.74 -2.56 -5.16
N VAL A 59 -7.03 -3.52 -4.57
CA VAL A 59 -7.47 -4.21 -3.35
C VAL A 59 -7.41 -3.31 -2.11
N GLY A 60 -6.52 -2.30 -2.10
CA GLY A 60 -6.28 -1.42 -0.96
C GLY A 60 -7.40 -0.42 -0.66
N GLN A 61 -8.33 -0.18 -1.59
CA GLN A 61 -9.44 0.77 -1.40
C GLN A 61 -10.75 0.27 -2.07
N ALA A 62 -10.91 -1.04 -2.22
CA ALA A 62 -12.04 -1.66 -2.91
C ALA A 62 -13.38 -1.49 -2.14
N SER A 63 -14.50 -1.52 -2.86
CA SER A 63 -15.80 -1.84 -2.24
C SER A 63 -15.78 -3.28 -1.74
N SER A 64 -16.68 -3.64 -0.81
CA SER A 64 -16.81 -5.01 -0.32
C SER A 64 -17.04 -5.99 -1.47
N LYS A 65 -17.88 -5.65 -2.45
CA LYS A 65 -18.10 -6.49 -3.64
C LYS A 65 -16.80 -6.74 -4.40
N THR A 66 -16.06 -5.69 -4.72
CA THR A 66 -14.80 -5.80 -5.47
C THR A 66 -13.76 -6.55 -4.64
N TRP A 67 -13.64 -6.26 -3.34
CA TRP A 67 -12.71 -6.94 -2.45
C TRP A 67 -12.96 -8.45 -2.44
N PHE A 68 -14.21 -8.89 -2.22
CA PHE A 68 -14.53 -10.32 -2.25
C PHE A 68 -14.29 -10.95 -3.61
N SER A 69 -14.57 -10.25 -4.73
CA SER A 69 -14.25 -10.79 -6.07
C SER A 69 -12.75 -11.01 -6.31
N LEU A 70 -11.89 -10.18 -5.71
CA LEU A 70 -10.43 -10.29 -5.83
C LEU A 70 -9.83 -11.31 -4.87
N MET A 71 -10.46 -11.51 -3.71
CA MET A 71 -9.87 -12.22 -2.58
C MET A 71 -10.48 -13.60 -2.35
N ALA A 72 -11.70 -13.88 -2.81
CA ALA A 72 -12.40 -15.12 -2.47
C ALA A 72 -11.65 -16.38 -2.91
N SER A 73 -11.14 -16.43 -4.14
CA SER A 73 -10.33 -17.55 -4.61
C SER A 73 -8.99 -17.63 -3.87
N LYS A 74 -8.30 -16.50 -3.70
CA LYS A 74 -6.99 -16.42 -3.03
C LYS A 74 -7.04 -16.85 -1.56
N LEU A 75 -8.18 -16.62 -0.92
CA LEU A 75 -8.42 -16.94 0.49
C LEU A 75 -9.37 -18.14 0.66
N ASN A 76 -9.69 -18.91 -0.38
CA ASN A 76 -10.59 -20.06 -0.28
C ASN A 76 -11.93 -19.74 0.43
N ILE A 77 -12.48 -18.54 0.20
CA ILE A 77 -13.77 -18.10 0.75
C ILE A 77 -14.87 -18.70 -0.12
N THR A 78 -15.56 -19.71 0.40
CA THR A 78 -16.60 -20.44 -0.33
C THR A 78 -17.97 -19.76 -0.27
N LYS A 79 -18.22 -18.94 0.75
CA LYS A 79 -19.49 -18.23 0.94
C LYS A 79 -19.24 -16.75 1.12
N ILE A 80 -19.67 -15.96 0.14
CA ILE A 80 -19.69 -14.50 0.23
C ILE A 80 -21.08 -14.08 0.74
N PRO A 81 -21.19 -13.39 1.88
CA PRO A 81 -22.49 -12.96 2.39
C PRO A 81 -23.10 -11.88 1.50
N SER A 82 -24.42 -11.72 1.60
CA SER A 82 -25.17 -10.79 0.75
C SER A 82 -25.11 -9.36 1.30
N THR A 83 -25.18 -9.18 2.62
CA THR A 83 -25.23 -7.86 3.26
C THR A 83 -23.83 -7.27 3.49
N TYR A 84 -23.74 -5.94 3.54
CA TYR A 84 -22.48 -5.26 3.84
C TYR A 84 -21.99 -5.58 5.26
N GLN A 85 -22.89 -5.60 6.24
CA GLN A 85 -22.57 -5.83 7.65
C GLN A 85 -21.96 -7.22 7.87
N GLU A 86 -22.51 -8.26 7.24
CA GLU A 86 -21.91 -9.61 7.28
C GLU A 86 -20.56 -9.66 6.57
N LYS A 87 -20.42 -8.97 5.42
CA LYS A 87 -19.14 -8.82 4.72
C LYS A 87 -18.08 -8.17 5.61
N VAL A 88 -18.46 -7.16 6.39
CA VAL A 88 -17.59 -6.48 7.36
C VAL A 88 -17.11 -7.45 8.44
N VAL A 89 -18.01 -8.26 9.00
CA VAL A 89 -17.66 -9.26 10.02
C VAL A 89 -16.63 -10.24 9.47
N ILE A 90 -16.90 -10.85 8.30
CA ILE A 90 -15.96 -11.80 7.67
C ILE A 90 -14.63 -11.12 7.33
N PHE A 91 -14.66 -9.88 6.81
CA PHE A 91 -13.44 -9.14 6.52
C PHE A 91 -12.58 -8.94 7.79
N LYS A 92 -13.20 -8.51 8.89
CA LYS A 92 -12.50 -8.34 10.18
C LYS A 92 -11.97 -9.67 10.72
N GLU A 93 -12.75 -10.75 10.62
CA GLU A 93 -12.32 -12.11 10.99
C GLU A 93 -11.09 -12.56 10.20
N LEU A 94 -11.09 -12.37 8.88
CA LEU A 94 -9.96 -12.69 8.02
C LEU A 94 -8.73 -11.84 8.36
N VAL A 95 -8.92 -10.55 8.65
CA VAL A 95 -7.83 -9.67 9.08
C VAL A 95 -7.16 -10.18 10.34
N TYR A 96 -7.90 -10.64 11.35
CA TYR A 96 -7.27 -11.19 12.56
C TYR A 96 -6.71 -12.61 12.37
N SER A 97 -7.43 -13.46 11.62
CA SER A 97 -7.13 -14.88 11.52
C SER A 97 -6.08 -15.22 10.46
N ARG A 98 -5.86 -14.35 9.46
CA ARG A 98 -5.02 -14.61 8.27
C ARG A 98 -4.24 -13.37 7.82
N ILE A 99 -3.79 -12.57 8.79
CA ILE A 99 -3.11 -11.30 8.54
C ILE A 99 -1.86 -11.42 7.66
N ASP A 100 -1.07 -12.47 7.86
CA ASP A 100 0.15 -12.77 7.12
C ASP A 100 -0.14 -13.00 5.63
N GLU A 101 -1.19 -13.77 5.32
CA GLU A 101 -1.64 -14.00 3.94
C GLU A 101 -2.21 -12.73 3.30
N LEU A 102 -2.96 -11.92 4.07
CA LEU A 102 -3.48 -10.64 3.59
C LEU A 102 -2.35 -9.67 3.30
N LEU A 103 -1.39 -9.49 4.22
CA LEU A 103 -0.22 -8.63 4.02
C LEU A 103 0.57 -9.06 2.79
N LYS A 104 0.74 -10.37 2.57
CA LYS A 104 1.34 -10.90 1.34
C LYS A 104 0.60 -10.42 0.09
N ILE A 105 -0.72 -10.62 0.04
CA ILE A 105 -1.53 -10.23 -1.13
C ILE A 105 -1.49 -8.71 -1.33
N TYR A 106 -1.66 -7.91 -0.28
CA TYR A 106 -1.60 -6.45 -0.35
C TYR A 106 -0.23 -5.96 -0.81
N TRP A 107 0.85 -6.59 -0.34
CA TRP A 107 2.22 -6.27 -0.75
C TRP A 107 2.45 -6.56 -2.22
N GLU A 108 2.06 -7.75 -2.69
CA GLU A 108 2.17 -8.13 -4.09
C GLU A 108 1.42 -7.13 -4.99
N ASN A 109 0.21 -6.71 -4.59
CA ASN A 109 -0.57 -5.71 -5.32
C ASN A 109 0.00 -4.28 -5.23
N MET A 110 0.83 -3.98 -4.23
CA MET A 110 1.48 -2.67 -4.08
C MET A 110 2.69 -2.54 -5.00
N PHE A 111 3.45 -3.62 -5.14
CA PHE A 111 4.78 -3.65 -5.77
C PHE A 111 4.84 -4.58 -6.99
N GLU A 112 3.68 -4.81 -7.65
CA GLU A 112 3.60 -5.64 -8.87
C GLU A 112 4.26 -4.97 -10.09
N CYS A 113 4.36 -3.65 -10.08
CA CYS A 113 5.01 -2.86 -11.11
C CYS A 113 6.55 -3.00 -11.06
N ASP A 114 7.21 -2.84 -12.22
CA ASP A 114 8.68 -2.85 -12.30
C ASP A 114 9.31 -1.78 -11.40
N TYR A 115 8.66 -0.61 -11.31
CA TYR A 115 9.08 0.51 -10.49
C TYR A 115 7.90 1.05 -9.67
N PHE A 116 8.09 1.15 -8.36
CA PHE A 116 7.22 1.89 -7.46
C PHE A 116 7.95 3.15 -7.00
N ILE A 117 7.30 4.30 -7.09
CA ILE A 117 7.81 5.55 -6.54
C ILE A 117 6.75 6.15 -5.62
N GLN A 118 7.15 6.57 -4.43
CA GLN A 118 6.32 7.44 -3.60
C GLN A 118 7.03 8.73 -3.29
N PHE A 119 6.51 9.82 -3.85
CA PHE A 119 6.95 11.16 -3.52
C PHE A 119 6.28 11.63 -2.23
N TYR A 120 7.04 12.33 -1.39
CA TYR A 120 6.53 12.90 -0.15
C TYR A 120 7.21 14.22 0.17
N ASN A 121 6.58 15.00 1.07
CA ASN A 121 6.90 16.42 1.24
C ASN A 121 6.84 17.15 -0.11
N VAL A 122 5.77 16.97 -0.88
CA VAL A 122 5.60 17.67 -2.16
C VAL A 122 5.14 19.12 -1.98
N VAL A 123 4.61 19.44 -0.81
CA VAL A 123 4.25 20.81 -0.41
C VAL A 123 4.83 21.17 0.96
N ASP A 124 5.00 22.46 1.21
CA ASP A 124 5.38 23.02 2.51
C ASP A 124 4.19 23.08 3.50
N ALA A 125 4.41 23.70 4.66
CA ALA A 125 3.38 23.87 5.70
C ALA A 125 2.20 24.75 5.26
N ASN A 126 2.38 25.57 4.23
CA ASN A 126 1.39 26.49 3.67
C ASN A 126 0.78 25.96 2.36
N ASP A 127 0.95 24.66 2.06
CA ASP A 127 0.45 23.99 0.84
C ASP A 127 1.11 24.49 -0.47
N ASN A 128 2.25 25.20 -0.42
CA ASN A 128 3.01 25.58 -1.62
C ASN A 128 3.90 24.42 -2.09
N LEU A 129 4.02 24.21 -3.41
CA LEU A 129 4.95 23.23 -3.96
C LEU A 129 6.39 23.51 -3.53
N THR A 130 7.09 22.46 -3.06
CA THR A 130 8.52 22.57 -2.73
C THR A 130 9.41 22.13 -3.89
N LEU A 131 10.62 22.69 -3.93
CA LEU A 131 11.71 22.25 -4.80
C LEU A 131 12.63 21.21 -4.13
N SER A 132 12.17 20.58 -3.05
CA SER A 132 12.90 19.54 -2.33
C SER A 132 12.01 18.37 -1.86
N PRO A 133 11.11 17.83 -2.71
CA PRO A 133 10.39 16.63 -2.37
C PRO A 133 11.36 15.46 -2.20
N LYS A 134 10.97 14.50 -1.38
CA LYS A 134 11.70 13.25 -1.19
C LYS A 134 10.97 12.13 -1.91
N ALA A 135 11.69 11.06 -2.24
CA ALA A 135 11.12 9.88 -2.87
C ALA A 135 11.66 8.62 -2.22
N ILE A 136 10.79 7.63 -2.03
CA ILE A 136 11.19 6.23 -1.87
C ILE A 136 10.95 5.50 -3.19
N ILE A 137 11.89 4.66 -3.58
CA ILE A 137 11.85 3.87 -4.81
C ILE A 137 11.98 2.41 -4.43
N MET A 138 11.10 1.57 -4.97
CA MET A 138 11.20 0.12 -4.85
C MET A 138 11.04 -0.51 -6.22
N LYS A 139 11.90 -1.46 -6.56
CA LYS A 139 11.74 -2.28 -7.78
C LYS A 139 10.80 -3.45 -7.50
N LYS A 140 10.28 -4.10 -8.54
CA LYS A 140 9.51 -5.34 -8.37
C LYS A 140 10.28 -6.39 -7.58
N HIS A 141 9.64 -6.96 -6.56
CA HIS A 141 10.18 -8.03 -5.73
C HIS A 141 9.03 -8.90 -5.20
N LYS A 142 9.36 -10.09 -4.71
CA LYS A 142 8.38 -10.96 -4.06
C LYS A 142 8.01 -10.40 -2.70
N SER A 143 6.81 -10.74 -2.22
CA SER A 143 6.47 -10.38 -0.84
C SER A 143 7.45 -11.00 0.15
N PRO A 144 7.87 -10.25 1.17
CA PRO A 144 8.66 -10.81 2.26
C PRO A 144 7.83 -11.85 3.04
N TYR A 145 8.51 -12.70 3.80
CA TYR A 145 7.84 -13.57 4.75
C TYR A 145 7.31 -12.77 5.94
N TRP A 146 5.98 -12.77 6.12
CA TRP A 146 5.32 -12.11 7.23
C TRP A 146 5.19 -13.08 8.42
N ASP A 147 6.13 -13.01 9.36
CA ASP A 147 6.06 -13.80 10.59
C ASP A 147 4.88 -13.33 11.45
N ARG A 148 3.83 -14.16 11.51
CA ARG A 148 2.60 -13.88 12.26
C ARG A 148 2.85 -13.63 13.74
N SER A 149 3.88 -14.24 14.34
CA SER A 149 4.20 -14.04 15.76
C SER A 149 4.69 -12.62 16.08
N LYS A 150 5.18 -11.91 15.06
CA LYS A 150 5.64 -10.52 15.15
C LYS A 150 4.55 -9.51 14.84
N ILE A 151 3.37 -9.95 14.42
CA ILE A 151 2.25 -9.07 14.06
C ILE A 151 1.38 -8.80 15.27
N ARG A 152 1.03 -7.53 15.48
CA ARG A 152 0.12 -7.08 16.54
C ARG A 152 -0.85 -6.04 16.01
N PHE A 153 -2.01 -5.93 16.65
CA PHE A 153 -3.03 -4.95 16.32
C PHE A 153 -3.17 -3.91 17.43
N THR A 154 -3.61 -2.70 17.11
CA THR A 154 -3.96 -1.70 18.14
C THR A 154 -5.30 -1.97 18.79
N LYS A 155 -6.20 -2.71 18.13
CA LYS A 155 -7.44 -3.26 18.69
C LYS A 155 -7.29 -4.77 18.79
N SER A 156 -7.58 -5.34 19.95
CA SER A 156 -7.38 -6.78 20.21
C SER A 156 -8.52 -7.66 19.72
N SER A 157 -9.67 -7.07 19.41
CA SER A 157 -10.89 -7.81 19.05
C SER A 157 -11.71 -7.11 17.96
N ILE A 158 -12.62 -7.86 17.33
CA ILE A 158 -13.58 -7.32 16.36
C ILE A 158 -14.47 -6.26 17.01
N ALA A 159 -14.87 -6.47 18.27
CA ALA A 159 -15.71 -5.55 19.02
C ALA A 159 -15.05 -4.18 19.26
N GLU A 160 -13.74 -4.17 19.54
CA GLU A 160 -12.97 -2.93 19.72
C GLU A 160 -12.66 -2.20 18.41
N TRP A 161 -12.62 -2.93 17.30
CA TRP A 161 -12.41 -2.36 15.99
C TRP A 161 -13.72 -1.74 15.49
N ASN A 162 -13.89 -0.44 15.71
CA ASN A 162 -14.96 0.33 15.07
C ASN A 162 -14.61 0.56 13.58
N GLU A 163 -13.99 1.71 13.26
CA GLU A 163 -13.70 2.09 11.87
C GLU A 163 -12.29 1.73 11.41
N SER A 164 -11.31 1.67 12.31
CA SER A 164 -9.92 1.40 11.93
C SER A 164 -9.18 0.52 12.93
N ASN A 165 -8.19 -0.21 12.42
CA ASN A 165 -7.26 -1.00 13.19
C ASN A 165 -5.86 -0.94 12.57
N THR A 166 -4.88 -0.58 13.37
CA THR A 166 -3.49 -0.45 12.93
C THR A 166 -2.78 -1.77 13.11
N VAL A 167 -2.10 -2.22 12.06
CA VAL A 167 -1.20 -3.38 12.09
C VAL A 167 0.20 -2.88 12.46
N LYS A 168 0.78 -3.53 13.45
CA LYS A 168 2.14 -3.33 13.92
C LYS A 168 2.98 -4.57 13.66
N TYR A 169 4.27 -4.39 13.44
CA TYR A 169 5.21 -5.47 13.20
C TYR A 169 6.46 -5.32 14.05
N GLY A 170 7.03 -6.46 14.43
CA GLY A 170 8.35 -6.53 15.05
C GLY A 170 8.34 -6.28 16.56
N HIS A 171 9.53 -6.35 17.17
CA HIS A 171 9.68 -6.26 18.63
C HIS A 171 9.30 -4.89 19.16
N GLN A 172 9.59 -3.84 18.39
CA GLN A 172 9.28 -2.46 18.74
C GLN A 172 7.81 -2.08 18.46
N GLY A 173 7.03 -2.96 17.83
CA GLY A 173 5.64 -2.71 17.49
C GLY A 173 5.47 -1.52 16.55
N ILE A 174 6.28 -1.48 15.47
CA ILE A 174 6.24 -0.40 14.48
C ILE A 174 4.96 -0.52 13.66
N SER A 175 4.19 0.57 13.54
CA SER A 175 2.98 0.59 12.71
C SER A 175 3.33 0.44 11.24
N ILE A 176 2.91 -0.65 10.59
CA ILE A 176 3.22 -0.98 9.19
C ILE A 176 2.04 -0.77 8.24
N GLY A 177 0.82 -0.68 8.77
CA GLY A 177 -0.36 -0.48 7.96
C GLY A 177 -1.60 -0.24 8.79
N GLU A 178 -2.68 0.11 8.11
CA GLU A 178 -3.98 0.38 8.74
C GLU A 178 -5.09 -0.18 7.89
N PHE A 179 -5.92 -1.01 8.51
CA PHE A 179 -7.21 -1.41 7.96
C PHE A 179 -8.28 -0.43 8.37
N GLN A 180 -9.19 -0.11 7.45
CA GLN A 180 -10.35 0.71 7.73
C GLN A 180 -11.59 0.13 7.06
N VAL A 181 -12.70 0.20 7.79
CA VAL A 181 -14.03 -0.16 7.35
C VAL A 181 -14.94 1.00 7.73
N HIS A 182 -15.59 1.61 6.75
CA HIS A 182 -16.50 2.72 7.02
C HIS A 182 -17.90 2.20 7.35
N ASN A 183 -18.55 2.79 8.36
CA ASN A 183 -19.92 2.41 8.73
C ASN A 183 -20.97 2.93 7.72
N ASN A 184 -20.67 4.05 7.04
CA ASN A 184 -21.62 4.75 6.16
C ASN A 184 -21.28 4.64 4.67
N ARG A 185 -20.23 3.90 4.30
CA ARG A 185 -19.77 3.75 2.92
C ARG A 185 -19.21 2.36 2.71
N ASP A 186 -19.65 1.70 1.64
CA ASP A 186 -19.11 0.39 1.24
C ASP A 186 -17.67 0.54 0.75
N ASN A 187 -16.71 0.36 1.67
CA ASN A 187 -15.29 0.45 1.37
C ASN A 187 -14.46 -0.32 2.40
N PHE A 188 -13.68 -1.29 1.91
CA PHE A 188 -12.61 -1.93 2.66
C PHE A 188 -11.29 -1.31 2.24
N LYS A 189 -10.61 -0.73 3.21
CA LYS A 189 -9.39 0.01 2.97
C LYS A 189 -8.24 -0.61 3.73
N PHE A 190 -7.11 -0.76 3.05
CA PHE A 190 -5.83 -1.05 3.65
C PHE A 190 -4.78 -0.14 3.05
N ARG A 191 -3.98 0.49 3.91
CA ARG A 191 -2.87 1.35 3.49
C ARG A 191 -1.66 0.99 4.31
N PHE A 192 -0.54 0.72 3.62
CA PHE A 192 0.75 0.60 4.27
C PHE A 192 1.16 1.94 4.86
N ASN A 193 1.72 1.92 6.07
CA ASN A 193 2.43 3.06 6.65
C ASN A 193 3.88 2.99 6.16
N MET A 194 4.21 3.80 5.16
CA MET A 194 5.44 3.62 4.39
C MET A 194 6.68 4.03 5.16
N ALA A 195 6.57 4.97 6.12
CA ALA A 195 7.62 5.24 7.09
C ALA A 195 7.89 4.03 8.02
N GLY A 196 6.83 3.31 8.38
CA GLY A 196 6.94 2.07 9.16
C GLY A 196 7.61 0.95 8.37
N ILE A 197 7.18 0.75 7.12
CA ILE A 197 7.80 -0.21 6.18
C ILE A 197 9.28 0.10 5.97
N GLU A 198 9.64 1.35 5.68
CA GLU A 198 11.03 1.75 5.50
C GLU A 198 11.87 1.44 6.75
N ARG A 199 11.32 1.72 7.95
CA ARG A 199 12.02 1.48 9.21
C ARG A 199 12.30 -0.01 9.46
N ILE A 200 11.32 -0.90 9.24
CA ILE A 200 11.52 -2.34 9.49
C ILE A 200 12.42 -3.00 8.46
N LEU A 201 12.46 -2.48 7.22
CA LEU A 201 13.41 -2.94 6.21
C LEU A 201 14.84 -2.51 6.57
N LYS A 202 15.03 -1.25 6.99
CA LYS A 202 16.35 -0.74 7.41
C LYS A 202 16.88 -1.40 8.68
N SER A 203 16.00 -1.79 9.62
CA SER A 203 16.42 -2.49 10.84
C SER A 203 16.70 -3.98 10.61
N GLY A 204 16.35 -4.53 9.44
CA GLY A 204 16.43 -5.96 9.17
C GLY A 204 15.39 -6.80 9.91
N GLU A 205 14.33 -6.19 10.46
CA GLU A 205 13.23 -6.95 11.07
C GLU A 205 12.35 -7.64 10.00
N LEU A 206 12.33 -7.08 8.80
CA LEU A 206 11.68 -7.63 7.62
C LEU A 206 12.70 -7.70 6.47
N HIS A 207 12.82 -8.87 5.85
CA HIS A 207 13.74 -9.10 4.74
C HIS A 207 12.97 -9.33 3.45
N ILE A 208 13.36 -8.61 2.41
CA ILE A 208 12.90 -8.83 1.04
C ILE A 208 14.02 -9.57 0.31
N ASP A 209 13.69 -10.71 -0.29
CA ASP A 209 14.61 -11.40 -1.18
C ASP A 209 14.76 -10.57 -2.48
N ASN A 210 16.00 -10.24 -2.82
CA ASN A 210 16.35 -9.56 -4.07
C ASN A 210 16.32 -10.53 -5.25
#